data_AF-A0A8T6A6R4-F1
#
_entry.id   AF-A0A8T6A6R4-F1
#
_cell.length_a   1.000
_cell.length_b   1.000
_cell.length_c   1.000
_cell.angle_alpha   90.00
_cell.angle_beta   90.00
_cell.angle_gamma   90.00
#
_symmetry.space_group_name_H-M   'P 1'
#
loop_
_entity.id
_entity.type
_entity.pdbx_description
1 polymer ?
#
loop_
_entity_poly.entity_id
_entity_poly.type
_entity_poly.pdbx_seq_one_letter_code
_entity_poly.pdbx_strand_id
1 'polypeptide(L)'
;MIIGNIHNLQPWLPQELRQAIEHIKAHVTVETPKGKHDIEGNRLFYLISEDMTEPYEARRAEYHARYLDIQIVLKGQEGMTFSTQPAGTPDTDWLADKDIAFLPE
;
A
#
# COMPACT_ATOMS: atom_id res chain seq x y z
N MET A 1 1.54 -2.64 11.11
CA MET A 1 2.34 -3.28 10.05
C MET A 1 2.17 -4.78 10.11
N ILE A 2 1.90 -5.43 8.97
CA ILE A 2 1.93 -6.90 8.80
C ILE A 2 2.83 -7.17 7.60
N ILE A 3 3.77 -8.11 7.72
CA ILE A 3 4.67 -8.50 6.64
C ILE A 3 4.51 -10.01 6.41
N GLY A 4 4.40 -10.43 5.16
CA GLY A 4 4.20 -11.82 4.82
C GLY A 4 4.30 -12.09 3.33
N ASN A 5 3.90 -13.30 2.92
CA ASN A 5 3.90 -13.74 1.54
C ASN A 5 2.47 -14.04 1.10
N ILE A 6 2.02 -13.44 0.00
CA ILE A 6 0.65 -13.59 -0.54
C ILE A 6 0.31 -15.03 -0.98
N HIS A 7 1.33 -15.87 -1.19
CA HIS A 7 1.19 -17.29 -1.48
C HIS A 7 1.13 -18.17 -0.22
N ASN A 8 1.31 -17.60 0.97
CA ASN A 8 1.24 -18.30 2.26
C ASN A 8 0.52 -17.47 3.34
N LEU A 9 -0.78 -17.24 3.14
CA LEU A 9 -1.61 -16.41 4.02
C LEU A 9 -1.90 -17.09 5.35
N GLN A 10 -1.45 -16.46 6.43
CA GLN A 10 -1.57 -17.00 7.78
C GLN A 10 -3.01 -17.06 8.30
N PRO A 11 -3.40 -18.09 9.09
CA PRO A 11 -4.78 -18.25 9.56
C PRO A 11 -5.33 -17.08 10.38
N TRP A 12 -4.45 -16.33 11.05
CA TRP A 12 -4.81 -15.17 11.87
C TRP A 12 -5.03 -13.88 11.08
N LEU A 13 -4.79 -13.87 9.76
CA LEU A 13 -5.00 -12.68 8.93
C LEU A 13 -6.50 -12.34 8.90
N PRO A 14 -6.91 -11.08 9.18
CA PRO A 14 -8.30 -10.65 9.08
C PRO A 14 -8.93 -11.02 7.74
N GLN A 15 -10.20 -11.41 7.78
CA GLN A 15 -10.91 -11.98 6.63
C GLN A 15 -10.98 -11.01 5.45
N GLU A 16 -11.19 -9.73 5.72
CA GLU A 16 -11.29 -8.67 4.71
C GLU A 16 -9.95 -8.48 3.97
N LEU A 17 -8.83 -8.51 4.70
CA LEU A 17 -7.50 -8.43 4.09
C LEU A 17 -7.19 -9.67 3.26
N ARG A 18 -7.58 -10.86 3.75
CA ARG A 18 -7.47 -12.11 2.99
C ARG A 18 -8.27 -12.04 1.69
N GLN A 19 -9.51 -11.56 1.74
CA GLN A 19 -10.37 -11.43 0.57
C GLN A 19 -9.78 -10.45 -0.45
N ALA A 20 -9.25 -9.31 0.00
CA ALA A 20 -8.58 -8.36 -0.89
C ALA A 20 -7.36 -9.00 -1.58
N ILE A 21 -6.49 -9.70 -0.84
CA ILE A 21 -5.30 -10.35 -1.41
C ILE A 21 -5.70 -11.46 -2.40
N GLU A 22 -6.69 -12.29 -2.08
CA GLU A 22 -7.16 -13.34 -3.00
C GLU A 22 -7.82 -12.75 -4.25
N HIS A 23 -8.52 -11.61 -4.13
CA HIS A 23 -9.04 -10.89 -5.29
C HIS A 23 -7.90 -10.46 -6.22
N ILE A 24 -6.84 -9.85 -5.69
CA ILE A 24 -5.67 -9.44 -6.48
C ILE A 24 -5.04 -10.65 -7.18
N LYS A 25 -4.82 -11.76 -6.46
CA LYS A 25 -4.24 -12.98 -7.04
C LYS A 25 -5.07 -13.57 -8.18
N ALA A 26 -6.39 -13.43 -8.13
CA ALA A 26 -7.29 -13.98 -9.13
C ALA A 26 -7.49 -13.08 -10.37
N HIS A 27 -7.35 -11.76 -10.23
CA HIS A 27 -7.75 -10.81 -11.27
C HIS A 27 -6.61 -9.94 -11.82
N VAL A 28 -5.53 -9.75 -11.05
CA VAL A 28 -4.39 -8.93 -11.50
C VAL A 28 -3.37 -9.80 -12.23
N THR A 29 -3.03 -9.36 -13.44
CA THR A 29 -2.03 -10.00 -14.30
C THR A 29 -1.05 -8.95 -14.80
N VAL A 30 0.01 -9.40 -15.49
CA VAL A 30 0.98 -8.49 -16.13
C VAL A 30 0.37 -7.62 -17.24
N GLU A 31 -0.82 -7.98 -17.73
CA GLU A 31 -1.55 -7.23 -18.76
C GLU A 31 -2.54 -6.23 -18.16
N THR A 32 -2.79 -6.30 -16.84
CA THR A 32 -3.74 -5.39 -16.19
C THR A 32 -3.21 -3.95 -16.29
N PRO A 33 -3.99 -2.99 -16.81
CA PRO A 33 -3.51 -1.63 -17.04
C PRO A 33 -3.00 -0.95 -15.76
N LYS A 34 -2.00 -0.07 -15.91
CA LYS A 34 -1.55 0.81 -14.82
C LYS A 34 -2.67 1.77 -14.39
N GLY A 35 -2.63 2.21 -13.14
CA GLY A 35 -3.59 3.14 -12.56
C GLY A 35 -4.58 2.49 -11.61
N LYS A 36 -5.66 3.22 -11.31
CA LYS A 36 -6.67 2.85 -10.31
C LYS A 36 -7.71 1.88 -10.90
N HIS A 37 -8.02 0.84 -10.14
CA HIS A 37 -9.10 -0.11 -10.41
C HIS A 37 -10.00 -0.23 -9.18
N ASP A 38 -11.29 0.06 -9.36
CA ASP A 38 -12.27 -0.01 -8.26
C ASP A 38 -12.78 -1.45 -8.10
N ILE A 39 -12.81 -1.95 -6.85
CA ILE A 39 -13.44 -3.23 -6.50
C ILE A 39 -14.82 -2.96 -5.89
N GLU A 40 -14.89 -2.01 -4.94
CA GLU A 40 -16.11 -1.65 -4.22
C GLU A 40 -16.19 -0.13 -4.03
N GLY A 41 -16.36 0.59 -5.15
CA GLY A 41 -16.39 2.04 -5.17
C GLY A 41 -15.17 2.64 -4.46
N ASN A 42 -15.39 3.55 -3.52
CA ASN A 42 -14.31 4.14 -2.73
C ASN A 42 -13.88 3.31 -1.52
N ARG A 43 -14.58 2.21 -1.18
CA ARG A 43 -14.24 1.41 0.02
C ARG A 43 -13.02 0.53 -0.20
N LEU A 44 -12.89 -0.02 -1.41
CA LEU A 44 -11.82 -0.94 -1.79
C LEU A 44 -11.47 -0.75 -3.27
N PHE A 45 -10.22 -0.42 -3.52
CA PHE A 45 -9.64 -0.27 -4.85
C PHE A 45 -8.16 -0.63 -4.78
N TYR A 46 -7.53 -0.85 -5.92
CA TYR A 46 -6.08 -1.04 -6.00
C TYR A 46 -5.50 -0.14 -7.08
N LEU A 47 -4.22 0.21 -6.91
CA LEU A 47 -3.43 0.91 -7.92
C LEU A 47 -2.36 -0.03 -8.44
N ILE A 48 -2.23 -0.12 -9.76
CA ILE A 48 -1.09 -0.75 -10.40
C ILE A 48 -0.10 0.34 -10.81
N SER A 49 1.07 0.32 -10.19
CA SER A 49 2.22 1.14 -10.56
C SER A 49 3.35 0.26 -11.07
N GLU A 50 4.22 0.85 -11.88
CA GLU A 50 5.47 0.23 -12.32
C GLU A 50 6.47 1.37 -12.51
N ASP A 51 7.33 1.50 -11.51
CA ASP A 51 8.31 2.55 -11.38
C ASP A 51 9.66 1.95 -10.96
N MET A 52 10.73 2.74 -11.07
CA MET A 52 12.04 2.37 -10.57
C MET A 52 12.19 2.78 -9.11
N THR A 53 12.76 1.89 -8.30
CA THR A 53 13.10 2.20 -6.90
C THR A 53 14.12 3.34 -6.83
N GLU A 54 13.99 4.20 -5.83
CA GLU A 54 14.92 5.29 -5.55
C GLU A 54 15.70 5.02 -4.25
N PRO A 55 16.84 5.69 -4.04
CA PRO A 55 17.55 5.66 -2.76
C PRO A 55 16.67 6.12 -1.60
N TYR A 56 16.99 5.64 -0.39
CA TYR A 56 16.21 5.94 0.82
C TYR A 56 16.10 7.45 1.08
N GLU A 57 17.21 8.17 0.94
CA GLU A 57 17.30 9.62 1.11
C GLU A 57 16.47 10.44 0.10
N ALA A 58 16.02 9.82 -1.00
CA ALA A 58 15.17 10.48 -1.99
C ALA A 58 13.67 10.24 -1.75
N ARG A 59 13.31 9.45 -0.73
CA ARG A 59 11.92 9.08 -0.41
C ARG A 59 11.53 9.62 0.96
N ARG A 60 10.38 10.28 1.02
CA ARG A 60 9.78 10.78 2.27
C ARG A 60 8.84 9.74 2.85
N ALA A 61 8.80 9.64 4.19
CA ALA A 61 7.83 8.78 4.86
C ALA A 61 6.44 9.43 4.81
N GLU A 62 5.42 8.62 4.55
CA GLU A 62 4.02 9.06 4.50
C GLU A 62 3.10 8.17 5.36
N TYR A 63 1.92 8.70 5.68
CA TYR A 63 0.85 7.93 6.34
C TYR A 63 -0.53 8.44 5.94
N HIS A 64 -1.53 7.60 6.20
CA HIS A 64 -2.94 7.79 5.84
C HIS A 64 -3.83 7.72 7.08
N ALA A 65 -5.03 8.32 7.02
CA ALA A 65 -6.00 8.32 8.12
C ALA A 65 -7.28 7.53 7.79
N ARG A 66 -7.69 7.45 6.51
CA ARG A 66 -8.93 6.79 6.07
C ARG A 66 -8.69 5.39 5.52
N TYR A 67 -7.62 5.22 4.73
CA TYR A 67 -7.29 3.95 4.10
C TYR A 67 -6.13 3.24 4.81
N LEU A 68 -6.17 1.92 4.72
CA LEU A 68 -5.03 1.07 5.04
C LEU A 68 -4.39 0.59 3.74
N ASP A 69 -3.07 0.47 3.77
CA ASP A 69 -2.30 0.01 2.63
C ASP A 69 -2.05 -1.50 2.68
N ILE A 70 -2.34 -2.17 1.56
CA ILE A 70 -1.87 -3.53 1.26
C ILE A 70 -0.90 -3.44 0.09
N GLN A 71 0.36 -3.20 0.39
CA GLN A 71 1.41 -3.07 -0.63
C GLN A 71 1.90 -4.46 -1.04
N ILE A 72 1.81 -4.77 -2.33
CA ILE A 72 2.19 -6.08 -2.90
C ILE A 72 3.20 -5.86 -4.03
N VAL A 73 4.41 -6.38 -3.86
CA VAL A 73 5.39 -6.43 -4.94
C VAL A 73 4.99 -7.53 -5.92
N LEU A 74 4.42 -7.15 -7.07
CA LEU A 74 3.99 -8.09 -8.11
C LEU A 74 5.17 -8.71 -8.86
N LYS A 75 6.21 -7.92 -9.14
CA LYS A 75 7.43 -8.34 -9.84
C LYS A 75 8.60 -7.45 -9.44
N GLY A 76 9.78 -8.04 -9.27
CA GLY A 76 10.99 -7.32 -8.87
C GLY A 76 11.21 -7.34 -7.37
N GLN A 77 11.83 -6.30 -6.84
CA GLN A 77 12.15 -6.15 -5.43
C GLN A 77 12.09 -4.68 -5.03
N GLU A 78 11.50 -4.40 -3.88
CA GLU A 78 11.41 -3.07 -3.29
C GLU A 78 11.73 -3.14 -1.79
N GLY A 79 12.46 -2.14 -1.30
CA GLY A 79 12.67 -1.94 0.13
C GLY A 79 11.62 -0.99 0.68
N MET A 80 10.92 -1.39 1.73
CA MET A 80 9.91 -0.57 2.40
C MET A 80 10.33 -0.36 3.85
N THR A 81 10.48 0.90 4.27
CA THR A 81 10.75 1.24 5.67
C THR A 81 9.45 1.57 6.38
N PHE A 82 9.40 1.30 7.68
CA PHE A 82 8.22 1.59 8.49
C PHE A 82 8.60 1.88 9.94
N SER A 83 7.70 2.54 10.65
CA SER A 83 7.77 2.73 12.10
C SER A 83 6.54 2.14 12.77
N THR A 84 6.70 1.68 14.01
CA THR A 84 5.60 1.29 14.90
C THR A 84 5.32 2.32 15.98
N GLN A 85 6.11 3.40 16.01
CA GLN A 85 5.88 4.55 16.87
C GLN A 85 4.82 5.45 16.26
N PRO A 86 4.13 6.28 17.07
CA PRO A 86 3.26 7.32 16.55
C PRO A 86 3.98 8.19 15.51
N ALA A 87 3.25 8.60 14.48
CA ALA A 87 3.76 9.57 13.52
C ALA A 87 4.08 10.89 14.24
N GLY A 88 5.20 11.52 13.86
CA GLY A 88 5.51 12.87 14.28
C GLY A 88 4.62 13.92 13.60
N THR A 89 4.94 15.19 13.82
CA THR A 89 4.27 16.29 13.10
C THR A 89 4.65 16.25 11.62
N PRO A 90 3.68 16.17 10.69
CA PRO A 90 3.97 16.22 9.26
C PRO A 90 4.39 17.63 8.83
N ASP A 91 5.24 17.72 7.79
CA ASP A 91 5.56 18.98 7.12
C ASP A 91 4.56 19.28 5.98
N THR A 92 3.88 18.25 5.47
CA THR A 92 2.81 18.33 4.48
C THR A 92 1.62 17.51 4.98
N ASP A 93 0.49 18.16 5.28
CA ASP A 93 -0.74 17.50 5.73
C ASP A 93 -1.87 17.72 4.74
N TRP A 94 -2.24 16.65 4.03
CA TRP A 94 -3.40 16.60 3.11
C TRP A 94 -4.36 15.47 3.49
N LEU A 95 -4.44 15.10 4.78
CA LEU A 95 -5.25 13.97 5.24
C LEU A 95 -6.75 14.15 4.93
N ALA A 96 -7.28 15.36 5.09
CA ALA A 96 -8.69 15.64 4.86
C ALA A 96 -9.12 15.39 3.40
N ASP A 97 -8.29 15.82 2.44
CA ASP A 97 -8.64 15.82 1.03
C ASP A 97 -8.12 14.57 0.32
N LYS A 98 -6.83 14.29 0.47
CA LYS A 98 -6.09 13.27 -0.28
C LYS A 98 -5.73 12.04 0.53
N ASP A 99 -6.06 12.04 1.82
CA ASP A 99 -5.69 11.00 2.78
C ASP A 99 -4.19 10.73 2.86
N ILE A 100 -3.35 11.76 2.78
CA ILE A 100 -1.90 11.60 2.82
C ILE A 100 -1.24 12.72 3.63
N ALA A 101 -0.30 12.36 4.47
CA ALA A 101 0.60 13.29 5.14
C ALA A 101 2.04 12.79 5.00
N PHE A 102 2.98 13.72 4.83
CA PHE A 102 4.41 13.43 4.74
C PHE A 102 5.13 13.92 6.00
N LEU A 103 6.09 13.12 6.46
CA LEU A 103 6.98 13.48 7.56
C LEU A 103 8.24 14.19 7.01
N PRO A 104 8.87 15.08 7.82
CA PRO A 104 10.16 15.65 7.47
C PRO A 104 11.24 14.56 7.37
N GLU A 105 12.28 14.85 6.58
CA GLU A 105 13.49 14.03 6.46
C GLU A 105 14.30 13.93 7.77
#